data_AF-A0A965AWS5-F1
#
_entry.id   AF-A0A965AWS5-F1
#
_cell.length_a   1.000
_cell.length_b   1.000
_cell.length_c   1.000
_cell.angle_alpha   90.00
_cell.angle_beta   90.00
_cell.angle_gamma   90.00
#
_symmetry.space_group_name_H-M   'P 1'
#
loop_
_entity.id
_entity.type
_entity.pdbx_description
1 polymer ?
#
loop_
_entity_poly.entity_id
_entity_poly.type
_entity_poly.pdbx_seq_one_letter_code
_entity_poly.pdbx_strand_id
1 'polypeptide(L)'
;MRFLKSAHLAPTLVVTAVGFLLSISFFNTFQALVVAAAVFCGQITIGWSNDLIDVESDRAQQRITKPLVNGAVSEGELKRAITFALPLCILLSILGPLGLWGGLTHLLGVGCGIAYNFYFKSRITSPLPYAIAFAALVSSIFIGAERTPPWWVVISGALLGVAAHFANVLKDMEQDNEIGILGLPQRLGSLKSIRVAGSALVAVAILLSLYIRPFRIPLIAAAMIACAVLFASPKKAGFGAILALALLDVWAFVASQ
;
A
#
# COMPACT_ATOMS: atom_id res chain seq x y z
N MET A 1 -13.03 -5.15 -16.38
CA MET A 1 -13.51 -4.52 -15.12
C MET A 1 -13.58 -5.48 -13.92
N ARG A 2 -13.92 -6.77 -14.09
CA ARG A 2 -14.11 -7.74 -12.99
C ARG A 2 -12.82 -8.08 -12.23
N PHE A 3 -11.74 -8.46 -12.92
CA PHE A 3 -10.42 -8.71 -12.31
C PHE A 3 -9.84 -7.51 -11.56
N LEU A 4 -10.10 -6.29 -12.05
CA LEU A 4 -9.65 -5.05 -11.42
C LEU A 4 -10.34 -4.80 -10.07
N LYS A 5 -11.64 -5.12 -9.94
CA LYS A 5 -12.34 -5.02 -8.65
C LYS A 5 -11.76 -6.00 -7.61
N SER A 6 -11.42 -7.22 -8.02
CA SER A 6 -10.74 -8.21 -7.17
C SER A 6 -9.28 -7.86 -6.86
N ALA A 7 -8.68 -6.92 -7.58
CA ALA A 7 -7.32 -6.46 -7.31
C ALA A 7 -7.27 -5.32 -6.27
N HIS A 8 -8.36 -5.02 -5.56
CA HIS A 8 -8.48 -3.81 -4.74
C HIS A 8 -8.09 -2.56 -5.54
N LEU A 9 -8.89 -2.23 -6.57
CA LEU A 9 -8.51 -1.27 -7.62
C LEU A 9 -7.99 0.08 -7.08
N ALA A 10 -8.67 0.65 -6.08
CA ALA A 10 -8.31 1.96 -5.55
C ALA A 10 -6.89 2.01 -4.95
N PRO A 11 -6.52 1.19 -3.94
CA PRO A 11 -5.15 1.17 -3.44
C PRO A 11 -4.14 0.74 -4.51
N THR A 12 -4.48 -0.20 -5.39
CA THR A 12 -3.60 -0.61 -6.50
C THR A 12 -3.22 0.56 -7.40
N LEU A 13 -4.21 1.37 -7.82
CA LEU A 13 -3.95 2.55 -8.65
C LEU A 13 -3.14 3.61 -7.91
N VAL A 14 -3.43 3.85 -6.63
CA VAL A 14 -2.71 4.84 -5.82
C VAL A 14 -1.25 4.44 -5.63
N VAL A 15 -0.97 3.20 -5.22
CA VAL A 15 0.40 2.73 -5.00
C VAL A 15 1.19 2.71 -6.32
N THR A 16 0.52 2.35 -7.43
CA THR A 16 1.11 2.44 -8.77
C THR A 16 1.45 3.89 -9.16
N ALA A 17 0.54 4.82 -8.89
CA ALA A 17 0.75 6.25 -9.15
C ALA A 17 1.86 6.84 -8.27
N VAL A 18 1.96 6.43 -7.00
CA VAL A 18 3.10 6.77 -6.12
C VAL A 18 4.42 6.28 -6.72
N GLY A 19 4.48 5.02 -7.15
CA GLY A 19 5.68 4.45 -7.77
C GLY A 19 6.06 5.19 -9.06
N PHE A 20 5.08 5.51 -9.90
CA PHE A 20 5.27 6.32 -11.12
C PHE A 20 5.79 7.73 -10.79
N LEU A 21 5.07 8.49 -9.95
CA LEU A 21 5.39 9.87 -9.62
C LEU A 21 6.77 9.98 -8.99
N LEU A 22 7.13 9.09 -8.06
CA LEU A 22 8.46 9.13 -7.47
C LEU A 22 9.55 8.77 -8.48
N SER A 23 9.25 7.89 -9.44
CA SER A 23 10.21 7.48 -10.48
C SER A 23 10.55 8.60 -11.47
N ILE A 24 9.64 9.54 -11.74
CA ILE A 24 9.92 10.64 -12.69
C ILE A 24 11.01 11.60 -12.18
N SER A 25 11.32 11.58 -10.87
CA SER A 25 12.43 12.36 -10.30
C SER A 25 13.82 11.82 -10.68
N PHE A 26 13.91 10.56 -11.12
CA PHE A 26 15.20 9.88 -11.34
C PHE A 26 15.32 9.21 -12.69
N PHE A 27 14.20 8.91 -13.34
CA PHE A 27 14.13 8.18 -14.59
C PHE A 27 13.36 8.95 -15.65
N ASN A 28 13.60 8.65 -16.92
CA ASN A 28 12.76 9.19 -17.99
C ASN A 28 11.34 8.61 -17.94
N THR A 29 10.39 9.25 -18.64
CA THR A 29 8.97 8.86 -18.61
C THR A 29 8.72 7.39 -18.96
N PHE A 30 9.43 6.85 -19.96
CA PHE A 30 9.27 5.45 -20.35
C PHE A 30 9.73 4.50 -19.24
N GLN A 31 10.90 4.77 -18.65
CA GLN A 31 11.39 4.02 -17.50
C GLN A 31 10.45 4.11 -16.30
N ALA A 32 9.94 5.30 -15.98
CA ALA A 32 8.96 5.48 -14.91
C ALA A 32 7.66 4.68 -15.16
N LEU A 33 7.20 4.57 -16.41
CA LEU A 33 6.08 3.71 -16.79
C LEU A 33 6.40 2.22 -16.59
N VAL A 34 7.63 1.78 -16.87
CA VAL A 34 8.06 0.40 -16.60
C VAL A 34 8.08 0.11 -15.10
N VAL A 35 8.56 1.03 -14.27
CA VAL A 35 8.48 0.91 -12.81
C VAL A 35 7.03 0.84 -12.35
N ALA A 36 6.16 1.72 -12.87
CA ALA A 36 4.74 1.70 -12.56
C ALA A 36 4.09 0.36 -12.94
N ALA A 37 4.45 -0.21 -14.11
CA ALA A 37 3.97 -1.52 -14.52
C ALA A 37 4.46 -2.64 -13.58
N ALA A 38 5.71 -2.59 -13.11
CA ALA A 38 6.22 -3.53 -12.11
C ALA A 38 5.42 -3.44 -10.80
N VAL A 39 5.21 -2.23 -10.28
CA VAL A 39 4.43 -1.97 -9.07
C VAL A 39 2.98 -2.44 -9.23
N PHE A 40 2.35 -2.13 -10.37
CA PHE A 40 1.01 -2.57 -10.68
C PHE A 40 0.90 -4.10 -10.70
N CYS A 41 1.83 -4.80 -11.34
CA CYS A 41 1.87 -6.26 -11.36
C CYS A 41 2.03 -6.84 -9.94
N GLY A 42 2.86 -6.22 -9.10
CA GLY A 42 2.99 -6.60 -7.69
C GLY A 42 1.67 -6.41 -6.92
N GLN A 43 1.01 -5.26 -7.08
CA GLN A 43 -0.25 -4.94 -6.40
C GLN A 43 -1.40 -5.87 -6.82
N ILE A 44 -1.57 -6.16 -8.11
CA ILE A 44 -2.61 -7.09 -8.57
C ILE A 44 -2.34 -8.52 -8.07
N THR A 45 -1.07 -8.95 -8.01
CA THR A 45 -0.70 -10.24 -7.42
C THR A 45 -1.07 -10.30 -5.93
N ILE A 46 -0.75 -9.26 -5.16
CA ILE A 46 -1.13 -9.18 -3.73
C ILE A 46 -2.65 -9.23 -3.59
N GLY A 47 -3.38 -8.41 -4.35
CA GLY A 47 -4.84 -8.34 -4.26
C GLY A 47 -5.53 -9.66 -4.62
N TRP A 48 -5.14 -10.28 -5.74
CA TRP A 48 -5.71 -11.56 -6.16
C TRP A 48 -5.33 -12.70 -5.22
N SER A 49 -4.11 -12.70 -4.66
CA SER A 49 -3.73 -13.70 -3.66
C SER A 49 -4.57 -13.57 -2.38
N ASN A 50 -4.87 -12.34 -1.94
CA ASN A 50 -5.75 -12.11 -0.81
C ASN A 50 -7.15 -12.67 -1.07
N ASP A 51 -7.76 -12.35 -2.22
CA ASP A 51 -9.10 -12.85 -2.58
C ASP A 51 -9.15 -14.38 -2.64
N LEU A 52 -8.10 -15.05 -3.14
CA LEU A 52 -8.01 -16.51 -3.15
C LEU A 52 -7.89 -17.12 -1.75
N ILE A 53 -7.13 -16.49 -0.85
CA ILE A 53 -6.94 -16.96 0.53
C ILE A 53 -8.21 -16.76 1.35
N ASP A 54 -8.88 -15.63 1.17
CA ASP A 54 -10.09 -15.26 1.91
C ASP A 54 -11.37 -15.89 1.33
N VAL A 55 -11.31 -16.67 0.24
CA VAL A 55 -12.51 -17.08 -0.51
C VAL A 55 -13.56 -17.80 0.35
N GLU A 56 -13.14 -18.72 1.22
CA GLU A 56 -14.05 -19.50 2.07
C GLU A 56 -14.72 -18.62 3.14
N SER A 57 -13.93 -17.77 3.80
CA SER A 57 -14.44 -16.85 4.82
C SER A 57 -15.32 -15.76 4.21
N ASP A 58 -14.97 -15.24 3.03
CA ASP A 58 -15.76 -14.26 2.29
C ASP A 58 -17.12 -14.84 1.83
N ARG A 59 -17.15 -16.13 1.44
CA ARG A 59 -18.40 -16.84 1.13
C ARG A 59 -19.25 -17.02 2.39
N ALA A 60 -18.64 -17.44 3.50
CA ALA A 60 -19.35 -17.61 4.78
C ALA A 60 -19.98 -16.30 5.28
N GLN A 61 -19.32 -15.17 5.05
CA GLN A 61 -19.81 -13.83 5.40
C GLN A 61 -20.71 -13.18 4.33
N GLN A 62 -21.04 -13.89 3.24
CA GLN A 62 -21.87 -13.38 2.15
C GLN A 62 -21.39 -12.03 1.57
N ARG A 63 -20.07 -11.86 1.40
CA ARG A 63 -19.46 -10.65 0.81
C ARG A 63 -19.69 -10.57 -0.71
N ILE A 64 -20.95 -10.58 -1.15
CA ILE A 64 -21.40 -10.65 -2.55
C ILE A 64 -20.91 -9.51 -3.45
N THR A 65 -20.37 -8.43 -2.87
CA THR A 65 -19.71 -7.36 -3.61
C THR A 65 -18.36 -7.80 -4.20
N LYS A 66 -17.73 -8.85 -3.64
CA LYS A 66 -16.48 -9.42 -4.15
C LYS A 66 -16.74 -10.28 -5.40
N PRO A 67 -16.00 -10.07 -6.50
CA PRO A 67 -16.20 -10.82 -7.75
C PRO A 67 -16.05 -12.35 -7.62
N LEU A 68 -15.23 -12.82 -6.68
CA LEU A 68 -15.02 -14.25 -6.44
C LEU A 68 -16.20 -14.90 -5.71
N VAL A 69 -16.89 -14.15 -4.84
CA VAL A 69 -18.05 -14.62 -4.06
C VAL A 69 -19.30 -14.69 -4.92
N ASN A 70 -19.51 -13.70 -5.79
CA ASN A 70 -20.67 -13.67 -6.70
C ASN A 70 -20.47 -14.43 -8.02
N GLY A 71 -19.35 -15.13 -8.18
CA GLY A 71 -19.04 -15.94 -9.37
C GLY A 71 -18.70 -15.15 -10.63
N ALA A 72 -18.51 -13.83 -10.55
CA ALA A 72 -18.08 -13.01 -11.69
C ALA A 72 -16.64 -13.31 -12.15
N VAL A 73 -15.81 -13.87 -11.27
CA VAL A 73 -14.48 -14.44 -11.55
C VAL A 73 -14.36 -15.75 -10.76
N SER A 74 -13.79 -16.78 -11.38
CA SER A 74 -13.51 -18.07 -10.73
C SER A 74 -12.13 -18.12 -10.07
N GLU A 75 -11.95 -19.03 -9.12
CA GLU A 75 -10.63 -19.25 -8.48
C GLU A 75 -9.56 -19.67 -9.51
N GLY A 76 -9.93 -20.51 -10.49
CA GLY A 76 -9.03 -20.93 -11.56
C GLY A 76 -8.61 -19.79 -12.51
N GLU A 77 -9.47 -18.79 -12.70
CA GLU A 77 -9.12 -17.56 -13.42
C GLU A 77 -8.13 -16.69 -12.64
N LEU A 78 -8.35 -16.48 -11.34
CA LEU A 78 -7.40 -15.72 -10.50
C LEU A 78 -6.05 -16.42 -10.39
N LYS A 79 -6.03 -17.75 -10.20
CA LYS A 79 -4.78 -18.53 -10.18
C LYS A 79 -4.00 -18.35 -11.47
N ARG A 80 -4.66 -18.48 -12.63
CA ARG A 80 -4.03 -18.20 -13.94
C ARG A 80 -3.52 -16.76 -14.04
N ALA A 81 -4.32 -15.78 -13.62
CA ALA A 81 -3.90 -14.37 -13.67
C ALA A 81 -2.64 -14.13 -12.81
N ILE A 82 -2.56 -14.70 -11.62
CA ILE A 82 -1.37 -14.66 -10.75
C ILE A 82 -0.16 -15.31 -11.43
N THR A 83 -0.34 -16.45 -12.11
CA THR A 83 0.77 -17.12 -12.81
C THR A 83 1.38 -16.30 -13.95
N PHE A 84 0.69 -15.27 -14.44
CA PHE A 84 1.25 -14.31 -15.39
C PHE A 84 1.76 -13.04 -14.70
N ALA A 85 0.98 -12.46 -13.78
CA ALA A 85 1.32 -11.20 -13.13
C ALA A 85 2.56 -11.29 -12.24
N LEU A 86 2.74 -12.39 -11.50
CA LEU A 86 3.88 -12.53 -10.60
C LEU A 86 5.22 -12.66 -11.36
N PRO A 87 5.37 -13.54 -12.37
CA PRO A 87 6.59 -13.55 -13.18
C PRO A 87 6.85 -12.22 -13.89
N LEU A 88 5.81 -11.56 -14.42
CA LEU A 88 5.95 -10.24 -15.04
C LEU A 88 6.42 -9.20 -14.02
N CYS A 89 5.88 -9.18 -12.80
CA CYS A 89 6.35 -8.33 -11.71
C CYS A 89 7.85 -8.57 -11.44
N ILE A 90 8.29 -9.82 -11.35
CA ILE A 90 9.69 -10.18 -11.11
C ILE A 90 10.58 -9.68 -12.24
N LEU A 91 10.21 -9.97 -13.49
CA LEU A 91 10.97 -9.57 -14.67
C LEU A 91 11.10 -8.05 -14.77
N LEU A 92 9.98 -7.32 -14.67
CA LEU A 92 9.99 -5.86 -14.73
C LEU A 92 10.74 -5.22 -13.55
N SER A 93 10.72 -5.85 -12.38
CA SER A 93 11.45 -5.35 -11.21
C SER A 93 12.96 -5.51 -11.37
N ILE A 94 13.43 -6.68 -11.81
CA ILE A 94 14.87 -7.01 -11.84
C ILE A 94 15.53 -6.53 -13.14
N LEU A 95 14.87 -6.73 -14.28
CA LEU A 95 15.40 -6.40 -15.61
C LEU A 95 15.00 -4.99 -16.08
N GLY A 96 14.09 -4.34 -15.37
CA GLY A 96 13.67 -2.97 -15.64
C GLY A 96 14.58 -1.92 -15.01
N PRO A 97 14.13 -0.65 -14.97
CA PRO A 97 14.93 0.49 -14.52
C PRO A 97 15.38 0.42 -13.06
N LEU A 98 14.74 -0.39 -12.22
CA LEU A 98 15.15 -0.56 -10.83
C LEU A 98 16.44 -1.39 -10.68
N GLY A 99 16.85 -2.10 -11.74
CA GLY A 99 17.99 -3.02 -11.72
C GLY A 99 17.85 -4.14 -10.66
N LEU A 100 18.94 -4.84 -10.39
CA LEU A 100 18.92 -6.00 -9.48
C LEU A 100 18.56 -5.57 -8.04
N TRP A 101 19.26 -4.59 -7.48
CA TRP A 101 19.10 -4.23 -6.06
C TRP A 101 17.81 -3.44 -5.79
N GLY A 102 17.44 -2.51 -6.66
CA GLY A 102 16.15 -1.83 -6.57
C GLY A 102 15.01 -2.82 -6.81
N GLY A 103 15.15 -3.71 -7.80
CA GLY A 103 14.19 -4.76 -8.10
C GLY A 103 13.96 -5.73 -6.94
N LEU A 104 15.03 -6.25 -6.32
CA LEU A 104 14.93 -7.08 -5.11
C LEU A 104 14.28 -6.34 -3.94
N THR A 105 14.57 -5.05 -3.78
CA THR A 105 13.92 -4.22 -2.76
C THR A 105 12.43 -4.08 -3.05
N HIS A 106 12.01 -3.83 -4.29
CA HIS A 106 10.59 -3.82 -4.64
C HIS A 106 9.92 -5.17 -4.38
N LEU A 107 10.58 -6.27 -4.76
CA LEU A 107 10.07 -7.63 -4.54
C LEU A 107 9.99 -8.02 -3.06
N LEU A 108 10.86 -7.47 -2.19
CA LEU A 108 10.70 -7.58 -0.73
C LEU A 108 9.36 -7.00 -0.29
N GLY A 109 8.98 -5.83 -0.83
CA GLY A 109 7.68 -5.23 -0.54
C GLY A 109 6.50 -6.05 -1.05
N VAL A 110 6.59 -6.60 -2.27
CA VAL A 110 5.58 -7.52 -2.80
C VAL A 110 5.46 -8.78 -1.95
N GLY A 111 6.60 -9.37 -1.57
CA GLY A 111 6.67 -10.52 -0.67
C GLY A 111 6.05 -10.24 0.69
N CYS A 112 6.26 -9.05 1.26
CA CYS A 112 5.59 -8.61 2.48
C CYS A 112 4.07 -8.55 2.33
N GLY A 113 3.56 -8.02 1.22
CA GLY A 113 2.12 -8.00 0.94
C GLY A 113 1.51 -9.41 0.87
N ILE A 114 2.21 -10.33 0.20
CA ILE A 114 1.77 -11.74 0.12
C ILE A 114 1.85 -12.41 1.50
N ALA A 115 2.97 -12.25 2.22
CA ALA A 115 3.15 -12.81 3.55
C ALA A 115 2.10 -12.28 4.55
N TYR A 116 1.68 -11.02 4.38
CA TYR A 116 0.57 -10.46 5.15
C TYR A 116 -0.70 -11.27 4.98
N ASN A 117 -1.12 -11.50 3.74
CA ASN A 117 -2.34 -12.25 3.43
C ASN A 117 -2.32 -13.67 4.02
N PHE A 118 -1.18 -14.36 3.91
CA PHE A 118 -1.05 -15.75 4.36
C PHE A 118 -0.88 -15.91 5.88
N TYR A 119 -0.18 -14.98 6.55
CA TYR A 119 0.31 -15.23 7.91
C TYR A 119 0.14 -14.07 8.88
N PHE A 120 0.51 -12.85 8.48
CA PHE A 120 0.58 -11.74 9.44
C PHE A 120 -0.78 -11.09 9.71
N LYS A 121 -1.77 -11.20 8.81
CA LYS A 121 -3.10 -10.56 8.92
C LYS A 121 -3.75 -10.77 10.29
N SER A 122 -3.63 -11.96 10.87
CA SER A 122 -4.23 -12.34 12.16
C SER A 122 -3.27 -12.26 13.35
N ARG A 123 -2.10 -11.62 13.22
CA ARG A 123 -1.06 -11.56 14.27
C ARG A 123 -0.82 -10.15 14.79
N ILE A 124 -0.27 -10.06 16.01
CA ILE A 124 0.19 -8.78 16.59
C ILE A 124 1.24 -8.09 15.69
N THR A 125 1.98 -8.85 14.91
CA THR A 125 2.96 -8.33 13.94
C THR A 125 2.33 -7.87 12.63
N SER A 126 1.00 -7.80 12.50
CA SER A 126 0.30 -7.38 11.28
C SER A 126 0.73 -6.02 10.67
N PRO A 127 1.21 -5.01 11.44
CA PRO A 127 1.71 -3.78 10.85
C PRO A 127 3.09 -3.90 10.18
N LEU A 128 3.89 -4.91 10.56
CA LEU A 128 5.28 -5.02 10.11
C LEU A 128 5.41 -5.19 8.58
N PRO A 129 4.63 -6.06 7.91
CA PRO A 129 4.69 -6.16 6.46
C PRO A 129 4.33 -4.86 5.74
N TYR A 130 3.38 -4.07 6.27
CA TYR A 130 3.02 -2.78 5.68
C TYR A 130 4.16 -1.75 5.82
N ALA A 131 4.77 -1.68 7.01
CA ALA A 131 5.91 -0.81 7.25
C ALA A 131 7.06 -1.13 6.29
N ILE A 132 7.41 -2.41 6.16
CA ILE A 132 8.49 -2.86 5.27
C ILE A 132 8.11 -2.62 3.81
N ALA A 133 6.89 -2.97 3.39
CA ALA A 133 6.48 -2.84 1.99
C ALA A 133 6.49 -1.41 1.49
N PHE A 134 5.98 -0.45 2.28
CA PHE A 134 5.98 0.95 1.87
C PHE A 134 7.37 1.56 1.90
N ALA A 135 8.20 1.23 2.90
CA ALA A 135 9.60 1.63 2.94
C ALA A 135 10.38 1.07 1.75
N ALA A 136 10.13 -0.18 1.40
CA ALA A 136 10.77 -0.87 0.29
C ALA A 136 10.35 -0.28 -1.08
N LEU A 137 9.09 0.10 -1.25
CA LEU A 137 8.61 0.75 -2.48
C LEU A 137 9.33 2.07 -2.75
N VAL A 138 9.47 2.95 -1.75
CA VAL A 138 10.19 4.21 -1.97
C VAL A 138 11.69 3.96 -2.13
N SER A 139 12.25 3.04 -1.34
CA SER A 139 13.68 2.73 -1.38
C SER A 139 14.12 2.10 -2.71
N SER A 140 13.29 1.24 -3.31
CA SER A 140 13.62 0.56 -4.56
C SER A 140 13.93 1.54 -5.69
N ILE A 141 13.20 2.66 -5.75
CA ILE A 141 13.35 3.70 -6.77
C ILE A 141 14.68 4.44 -6.60
N PHE A 142 15.03 4.83 -5.38
CA PHE A 142 16.34 5.46 -5.10
C PHE A 142 17.49 4.49 -5.40
N ILE A 143 17.39 3.25 -4.91
CA ILE A 143 18.43 2.22 -5.11
C ILE A 143 18.59 1.91 -6.59
N GLY A 144 17.50 1.82 -7.34
CA GLY A 144 17.52 1.60 -8.78
C GLY A 144 18.13 2.77 -9.56
N ALA A 145 18.00 3.99 -9.03
CA ALA A 145 18.68 5.18 -9.55
C ALA A 145 20.13 5.32 -9.04
N GLU A 146 20.69 4.26 -8.45
CA GLU A 146 22.04 4.24 -7.85
C GLU A 146 22.24 5.31 -6.76
N ARG A 147 21.17 5.63 -6.03
CA ARG A 147 21.18 6.59 -4.92
C ARG A 147 20.86 5.90 -3.61
N THR A 148 21.48 6.37 -2.53
CA THR A 148 21.07 5.98 -1.18
C THR A 148 19.75 6.68 -0.84
N PRO A 149 18.69 5.92 -0.48
CA PRO A 149 17.42 6.55 -0.08
C PRO A 149 17.65 7.36 1.20
N PRO A 150 17.22 8.63 1.25
CA PRO A 150 17.30 9.41 2.48
C PRO A 150 16.50 8.74 3.58
N TRP A 151 17.08 8.60 4.77
CA TRP A 151 16.45 7.89 5.88
C TRP A 151 15.03 8.41 6.20
N TRP A 152 14.80 9.73 6.06
CA TRP A 152 13.50 10.35 6.32
C TRP A 152 12.44 9.95 5.28
N VAL A 153 12.82 9.66 4.03
CA VAL A 153 11.91 9.12 3.01
C VAL A 153 11.52 7.69 3.37
N VAL A 154 12.51 6.87 3.76
CA VAL A 154 12.29 5.47 4.17
C VAL A 154 11.35 5.39 5.37
N ILE A 155 11.60 6.19 6.40
CA ILE A 155 10.77 6.25 7.61
C ILE A 155 9.38 6.81 7.30
N SER A 156 9.26 7.82 6.43
CA SER A 156 7.96 8.35 6.03
C SER A 156 7.13 7.30 5.29
N GLY A 157 7.75 6.53 4.38
CA GLY A 157 7.12 5.38 3.73
C GLY A 157 6.64 4.35 4.75
N ALA A 158 7.51 3.92 5.68
CA ALA A 158 7.14 2.96 6.71
C ALA A 158 5.95 3.42 7.57
N LEU A 159 5.96 4.68 8.01
CA LEU A 159 4.89 5.26 8.82
C LEU A 159 3.57 5.39 8.04
N LEU A 160 3.62 5.78 6.76
CA LEU A 160 2.44 5.77 5.89
C LEU A 160 1.88 4.36 5.72
N GLY A 161 2.73 3.34 5.57
CA GLY A 161 2.32 1.94 5.53
C GLY A 161 1.61 1.52 6.82
N VAL A 162 2.17 1.86 7.99
CA VAL A 162 1.53 1.60 9.28
C VAL A 162 0.18 2.32 9.39
N ALA A 163 0.11 3.61 9.04
CA ALA A 163 -1.13 4.37 9.08
C ALA A 163 -2.21 3.77 8.15
N ALA A 164 -1.81 3.41 6.94
CA ALA A 164 -2.65 2.76 5.94
C ALA A 164 -3.21 1.42 6.45
N HIS A 165 -2.36 0.57 7.04
CA HIS A 165 -2.80 -0.71 7.64
C HIS A 165 -3.86 -0.51 8.72
N PHE A 166 -3.54 0.34 9.71
CA PHE A 166 -4.42 0.61 10.82
C PHE A 166 -5.76 1.21 10.37
N ALA A 167 -5.77 2.10 9.38
CA ALA A 167 -6.99 2.67 8.83
C ALA A 167 -7.79 1.67 7.97
N ASN A 168 -7.11 0.85 7.15
CA ASN A 168 -7.75 -0.12 6.26
C ASN A 168 -8.54 -1.15 7.06
N VAL A 169 -7.98 -1.64 8.17
CA VAL A 169 -8.61 -2.62 9.05
C VAL A 169 -9.92 -2.10 9.67
N LEU A 170 -10.06 -0.79 9.91
CA LEU A 170 -11.23 -0.23 10.62
C LEU A 170 -12.55 -0.50 9.91
N LYS A 171 -12.54 -0.58 8.57
CA LYS A 171 -13.75 -0.73 7.77
C LYS A 171 -14.47 -2.05 8.07
N ASP A 172 -13.69 -3.14 8.12
CA ASP A 172 -14.20 -4.51 8.20
C ASP A 172 -13.89 -5.15 9.58
N MET A 173 -13.43 -4.36 10.55
CA MET A 173 -12.92 -4.81 11.85
C MET A 173 -13.89 -5.73 12.60
N GLU A 174 -15.17 -5.39 12.70
CA GLU A 174 -16.13 -6.22 13.43
C GLU A 174 -16.32 -7.59 12.77
N GLN A 175 -16.48 -7.63 11.46
CA GLN A 175 -16.65 -8.87 10.69
C GLN A 175 -15.38 -9.74 10.73
N ASP A 176 -14.21 -9.10 10.67
CA ASP A 176 -12.92 -9.77 10.76
C ASP A 176 -12.70 -10.38 12.15
N ASN A 177 -13.15 -9.70 13.22
CA ASN A 177 -13.09 -10.22 14.59
C ASN A 177 -13.96 -11.48 14.77
N GLU A 178 -15.16 -11.51 14.19
CA GLU A 178 -16.10 -12.64 14.28
C GLU A 178 -15.52 -13.95 13.73
N ILE A 179 -14.62 -13.86 12.74
CA ILE A 179 -13.92 -15.02 12.14
C ILE A 179 -12.48 -15.18 12.65
N GLY A 180 -12.11 -14.50 13.73
CA GLY A 180 -10.83 -14.69 14.40
C GLY A 180 -9.62 -13.99 13.75
N ILE A 181 -9.83 -13.04 12.84
CA ILE A 181 -8.76 -12.20 12.30
C ILE A 181 -8.38 -11.13 13.34
N LEU A 182 -7.45 -11.50 14.22
CA LEU A 182 -7.07 -10.70 15.40
C LEU A 182 -5.66 -10.10 15.28
N GLY A 183 -5.46 -9.29 14.24
CA GLY A 183 -4.26 -8.45 14.08
C GLY A 183 -4.09 -7.42 15.20
N LEU A 184 -2.95 -6.72 15.24
CA LEU A 184 -2.74 -5.68 16.25
C LEU A 184 -3.82 -4.58 16.26
N PRO A 185 -4.27 -4.02 15.10
CA PRO A 185 -5.31 -2.99 15.12
C PRO A 185 -6.62 -3.49 15.73
N GLN A 186 -7.01 -4.74 15.45
CA GLN A 186 -8.19 -5.37 16.01
C GLN A 186 -8.09 -5.53 17.54
N ARG A 187 -6.93 -6.02 18.03
CA ARG A 187 -6.69 -6.21 19.47
C ARG A 187 -6.66 -4.90 20.25
N LEU A 188 -6.19 -3.81 19.63
CA LEU A 188 -6.19 -2.48 20.24
C LEU A 188 -7.58 -1.83 20.23
N GLY A 189 -8.45 -2.24 19.32
CA GLY A 189 -9.78 -1.66 19.09
C GLY A 189 -9.73 -0.35 18.29
N SER A 190 -10.90 0.06 17.80
CA SER A 190 -11.04 1.12 16.80
C SER A 190 -10.42 2.46 17.21
N LEU A 191 -10.69 2.94 18.42
CA LEU A 191 -10.20 4.25 18.86
C LEU A 191 -8.67 4.31 18.96
N LYS A 192 -8.04 3.28 19.52
CA LYS A 192 -6.57 3.22 19.61
C LYS A 192 -5.96 3.08 18.21
N SER A 193 -6.59 2.31 17.34
CA SER A 193 -6.16 2.16 15.94
C SER A 193 -6.21 3.47 15.15
N ILE A 194 -7.27 4.27 15.33
CA ILE A 194 -7.39 5.62 14.76
C ILE A 194 -6.26 6.52 15.28
N ARG A 195 -5.98 6.50 16.58
CA ARG A 195 -4.92 7.30 17.20
C ARG A 195 -3.52 6.91 16.70
N VAL A 196 -3.25 5.62 16.54
CA VAL A 196 -1.98 5.13 16.00
C VAL A 196 -1.80 5.60 14.56
N ALA A 197 -2.82 5.42 13.70
CA ALA A 197 -2.77 5.90 12.33
C ALA A 197 -2.59 7.42 12.27
N GLY A 198 -3.39 8.21 13.00
CA GLY A 198 -3.26 9.67 13.04
C GLY A 198 -1.90 10.15 13.56
N SER A 199 -1.33 9.48 14.57
CA SER A 199 0.00 9.83 15.08
C SER A 199 1.10 9.56 14.05
N ALA A 200 0.98 8.47 13.29
CA ALA A 200 1.89 8.17 12.18
C ALA A 200 1.79 9.22 11.06
N LEU A 201 0.58 9.69 10.71
CA LEU A 201 0.40 10.77 9.72
C LEU A 201 1.03 12.09 10.20
N VAL A 202 0.87 12.45 11.47
CA VAL A 202 1.50 13.64 12.05
C VAL A 202 3.04 13.52 12.00
N ALA A 203 3.59 12.35 12.33
CA ALA A 203 5.03 12.11 12.26
C ALA A 203 5.56 12.22 10.81
N VAL A 204 4.84 11.68 9.82
CA VAL A 204 5.16 11.84 8.40
C VAL A 204 5.15 13.33 8.02
N ALA A 205 4.09 14.06 8.38
CA ALA A 205 3.98 15.49 8.07
C ALA A 205 5.13 16.30 8.66
N ILE A 206 5.50 16.04 9.92
CA ILE A 206 6.65 16.70 10.56
C ILE A 206 7.92 16.39 9.77
N LEU A 207 8.22 15.12 9.52
CA LEU A 207 9.42 14.70 8.78
C LEU A 207 9.49 15.37 7.40
N LEU A 208 8.45 15.23 6.58
CA LEU A 208 8.42 15.80 5.24
C LEU A 208 8.52 17.33 5.27
N SER A 209 7.86 18.00 6.22
CA SER A 209 7.89 19.47 6.33
C SER A 209 9.24 20.07 6.73
N LEU A 210 10.12 19.26 7.34
CA LEU A 210 11.49 19.65 7.69
C LEU A 210 12.40 19.63 6.44
N TYR A 211 12.18 18.67 5.54
CA TYR A 211 13.05 18.44 4.37
C TYR A 211 12.50 19.04 3.06
N ILE A 212 11.18 19.15 2.90
CA ILE A 212 10.49 19.70 1.71
C ILE A 212 10.01 21.12 2.03
N ARG A 213 10.95 22.06 2.20
CA ARG A 213 10.66 23.42 2.71
C ARG A 213 9.61 24.20 1.93
N PRO A 214 9.62 24.23 0.57
CA PRO A 214 8.63 24.99 -0.19
C PRO A 214 7.18 24.54 0.06
N PHE A 215 6.98 23.26 0.40
CA PHE A 215 5.66 22.67 0.64
C PHE A 215 5.36 22.43 2.12
N ARG A 216 6.15 22.97 3.06
CA ARG A 216 5.97 22.79 4.51
C ARG A 216 4.53 23.02 4.97
N ILE A 217 3.95 24.17 4.64
CA ILE A 217 2.58 24.52 5.07
C ILE A 217 1.53 23.64 4.38
N PRO A 218 1.56 23.45 3.04
CA PRO A 218 0.68 22.49 2.36
C PRO A 218 0.71 21.07 2.94
N LEU A 219 1.90 20.52 3.23
CA LEU A 219 2.05 19.16 3.78
C LEU A 219 1.41 19.02 5.16
N ILE A 220 1.65 19.99 6.04
CA ILE A 220 1.04 20.02 7.38
C ILE A 220 -0.48 20.13 7.26
N ALA A 221 -0.98 21.04 6.41
CA ALA A 221 -2.41 21.24 6.21
C ALA A 221 -3.08 19.96 5.66
N ALA A 222 -2.49 19.32 4.65
CA ALA A 222 -2.99 18.08 4.06
C ALA A 222 -3.05 16.95 5.10
N ALA A 223 -2.00 16.79 5.91
CA ALA A 223 -1.99 15.78 6.97
C ALA A 223 -3.03 16.06 8.06
N MET A 224 -3.24 17.32 8.44
CA MET A 224 -4.29 17.71 9.39
C MET A 224 -5.69 17.40 8.84
N ILE A 225 -5.93 17.64 7.54
CA ILE A 225 -7.18 17.28 6.88
C ILE A 225 -7.35 15.76 6.85
N ALA A 226 -6.32 15.01 6.48
CA ALA A 226 -6.37 13.54 6.45
C ALA A 226 -6.64 12.96 7.84
N CYS A 227 -6.01 13.49 8.89
CA CYS A 227 -6.32 13.18 10.28
C CYS A 227 -7.76 13.50 10.63
N ALA A 228 -8.24 14.71 10.33
CA ALA A 228 -9.63 15.10 10.62
C ALA A 228 -10.64 14.15 9.95
N VAL A 229 -10.42 13.77 8.68
CA VAL A 229 -11.24 12.80 7.96
C VAL A 229 -11.16 11.41 8.59
N LEU A 230 -9.97 10.96 8.98
CA LEU A 230 -9.76 9.67 9.66
C LEU A 230 -10.53 9.61 10.99
N PHE A 231 -10.53 10.68 11.79
CA PHE A 231 -11.26 10.73 13.05
C PHE A 231 -12.77 10.86 12.85
N ALA A 232 -13.21 11.68 11.88
CA ALA A 232 -14.63 11.93 11.63
C ALA A 232 -15.33 10.76 10.90
N SER A 233 -14.62 10.06 10.02
CA SER A 233 -15.18 9.02 9.15
C SER A 233 -14.21 7.84 8.95
N PRO A 234 -13.80 7.17 10.05
CA PRO A 234 -12.73 6.17 10.03
C PRO A 234 -12.98 5.02 9.06
N LYS A 235 -14.21 4.49 9.02
CA LYS A 235 -14.56 3.31 8.21
C LYS A 235 -14.81 3.62 6.73
N LYS A 236 -15.36 4.82 6.44
CA LYS A 236 -15.81 5.16 5.07
C LYS A 236 -14.76 5.94 4.29
N ALA A 237 -14.07 6.88 4.94
CA ALA A 237 -13.18 7.82 4.26
C ALA A 237 -11.75 7.82 4.81
N GLY A 238 -11.49 7.29 6.01
CA GLY A 238 -10.18 7.33 6.66
C GLY A 238 -9.05 6.75 5.80
N PHE A 239 -9.21 5.52 5.31
CA PHE A 239 -8.21 4.90 4.43
C PHE A 239 -8.01 5.68 3.12
N GLY A 240 -9.09 6.13 2.49
CA GLY A 240 -9.02 6.94 1.27
C GLY A 240 -8.29 8.28 1.47
N ALA A 241 -8.46 8.91 2.63
CA ALA A 241 -7.75 10.15 2.97
C ALA A 241 -6.24 9.94 3.11
N ILE A 242 -5.81 8.80 3.69
CA ILE A 242 -4.39 8.44 3.78
C ILE A 242 -3.80 8.18 2.39
N LEU A 243 -4.54 7.48 1.52
CA LEU A 243 -4.11 7.25 0.13
C LEU A 243 -3.96 8.56 -0.64
N ALA A 244 -4.89 9.50 -0.47
CA ALA A 244 -4.81 10.82 -1.09
C ALA A 244 -3.61 11.63 -0.55
N LEU A 245 -3.38 11.60 0.77
CA LEU A 245 -2.22 12.23 1.38
C LEU A 245 -0.91 11.68 0.83
N ALA A 246 -0.78 10.36 0.72
CA ALA A 246 0.43 9.73 0.18
C ALA A 246 0.76 10.20 -1.26
N LEU A 247 -0.25 10.42 -2.10
CA LEU A 247 -0.04 11.01 -3.43
C LEU A 247 0.41 12.46 -3.37
N LEU A 248 -0.17 13.26 -2.48
CA LEU A 248 0.21 14.66 -2.28
C LEU A 248 1.63 14.79 -1.73
N ASP A 249 2.01 13.93 -0.79
CA ASP A 249 3.35 13.88 -0.19
C ASP A 249 4.42 13.59 -1.26
N VAL A 250 4.16 12.59 -2.10
CA VAL A 250 5.07 12.23 -3.20
C VAL A 250 5.10 13.32 -4.26
N TRP A 251 3.96 13.91 -4.62
CA TRP A 251 3.93 15.03 -5.55
C TRP A 251 4.73 16.23 -5.03
N ALA A 252 4.58 16.59 -3.75
CA ALA A 252 5.33 17.68 -3.13
C ALA A 252 6.85 17.39 -3.11
N PHE A 253 7.23 16.13 -2.87
CA PHE A 253 8.62 15.70 -2.98
C PHE A 253 9.16 15.92 -4.40
N VAL A 254 8.45 15.42 -5.41
CA VAL A 254 8.84 15.49 -6.82
C VAL A 254 8.91 16.95 -7.29
N ALA A 255 7.92 17.77 -6.94
CA ALA A 255 7.86 19.19 -7.30
C ALA A 255 8.90 20.06 -6.57
N SER A 256 9.63 19.49 -5.60
CA SER A 256 10.71 20.16 -4.88
C SER A 256 12.11 19.78 -5.36
N GLN A 257 12.22 18.83 -6.29
CA GLN A 257 13.48 18.48 -6.97
C GLN A 257 13.78 19.49 -8.07
#